data_AF-A0A9W8J7Z4-F1
#
_entry.id   AF-A0A9W8J7Z4-F1
#
_cell.length_a   1.000
_cell.length_b   1.000
_cell.length_c   1.000
_cell.angle_alpha   90.00
_cell.angle_beta   90.00
_cell.angle_gamma   90.00
#
_symmetry.space_group_name_H-M   'P 1'
#
loop_
_entity.id
_entity.type
_entity.pdbx_description
1 polymer ?
#
loop_
_entity_poly.entity_id
_entity_poly.type
_entity_poly.pdbx_seq_one_letter_code
_entity_poly.pdbx_strand_id
1 'polypeptide(L)'
;MRPEFWTVYPWEQPPSPENRPYDFPPPDLLENLVQLYYDCVNIYMPLLHRPTFEKSLKAGLHLTDPDFGGLVMGVSTSIADRSWYLIGFGIRAAQDIGLNKKEDGTRPTAEGELRKRVFWTLLLMDAMLAAMVGRPAAINASDFDVEMPIDCDDEYWDHPNPELAFKQPPGVPSKVSYFCSLLKLFEIHCSSHRAFFSVKRPDPPPGISDIEWDRITLANLDSAMNAWVDSVPQHLRWNPDRLQGPFLNQSAKLFITYYATQMLAHRQFVMCKAHQKLAMSSLAICINAARACTRIVERQSRDGKFTAPHAQPALFTAGLMLILNVWRARDTGHALASERRDIDAVFTCIKVIKSYEDRWHVAGRYW
;
A
#
# COMPACT_ATOMS: atom_id res chain seq x y z
N MET A 1 5.35 -40.84 -21.00
CA MET A 1 4.76 -40.44 -19.71
C MET A 1 4.17 -41.70 -19.06
N ARG A 2 4.34 -41.89 -17.75
CA ARG A 2 3.87 -43.08 -17.01
C ARG A 2 2.41 -42.87 -16.54
N PRO A 3 1.39 -43.47 -17.20
CA PRO A 3 -0.04 -43.15 -16.97
C PRO A 3 -0.52 -43.45 -15.55
N GLU A 4 0.11 -44.42 -14.89
CA GLU A 4 -0.24 -44.87 -13.53
C GLU A 4 -0.07 -43.78 -12.45
N PHE A 5 0.71 -42.73 -12.74
CA PHE A 5 0.92 -41.58 -11.85
C PHE A 5 0.02 -40.37 -12.17
N TRP A 6 -0.85 -40.45 -13.18
CA TRP A 6 -1.77 -39.38 -13.57
C TRP A 6 -3.24 -39.72 -13.26
N THR A 7 -3.46 -40.85 -12.58
CA THR A 7 -4.80 -41.27 -12.18
C THR A 7 -5.13 -40.61 -10.84
N VAL A 8 -6.06 -39.66 -10.81
CA VAL A 8 -6.48 -39.00 -9.58
C VAL A 8 -7.27 -39.99 -8.74
N TYR A 9 -6.76 -40.32 -7.56
CA TYR A 9 -7.41 -41.28 -6.68
C TYR A 9 -8.63 -40.65 -5.97
N PRO A 10 -9.64 -41.44 -5.57
CA PRO A 10 -10.84 -40.91 -4.91
C PRO A 10 -10.57 -40.10 -3.63
N TRP A 11 -9.49 -40.41 -2.92
CA TRP A 11 -9.08 -39.65 -1.71
C TRP A 11 -8.27 -38.39 -2.01
N GLU A 12 -7.79 -38.23 -3.25
CA GLU A 12 -7.15 -37.01 -3.75
C GLU A 12 -8.18 -36.05 -4.34
N GLN A 13 -9.41 -36.53 -4.60
CA GLN A 13 -10.48 -35.63 -4.99
C GLN A 13 -10.83 -34.74 -3.80
N PRO A 14 -10.80 -33.41 -3.96
CA PRO A 14 -11.23 -32.52 -2.92
C PRO A 14 -12.70 -32.87 -2.57
N PRO A 15 -13.08 -32.85 -1.28
CA PRO A 15 -14.47 -33.00 -0.91
C PRO A 15 -15.30 -31.99 -1.72
N SER A 16 -16.44 -32.43 -2.26
CA SER A 16 -17.35 -31.52 -2.96
C SER A 16 -17.58 -30.31 -2.06
N PRO A 17 -17.34 -29.08 -2.53
CA PRO A 17 -17.55 -27.91 -1.71
C PRO A 17 -18.96 -27.98 -1.16
N GLU A 18 -19.11 -27.86 0.16
CA GLU A 18 -20.43 -27.71 0.76
C GLU A 18 -21.03 -26.44 0.15
N ASN A 19 -21.94 -26.61 -0.82
CA ASN A 19 -22.69 -25.53 -1.46
C ASN A 19 -23.68 -24.97 -0.43
N ARG A 20 -23.16 -24.26 0.58
CA ARG A 20 -23.97 -23.41 1.43
C ARG A 20 -24.06 -22.06 0.74
N PRO A 21 -25.26 -21.63 0.32
CA PRO A 21 -25.46 -20.28 -0.18
C PRO A 21 -24.94 -19.29 0.86
N TYR A 22 -24.23 -18.25 0.42
CA TYR A 22 -23.90 -17.15 1.32
C TYR A 22 -25.17 -16.40 1.72
N ASP A 23 -25.26 -16.02 2.98
CA ASP A 23 -26.29 -15.10 3.45
C ASP A 23 -25.84 -13.67 3.16
N PHE A 24 -26.41 -13.08 2.11
CA PHE A 24 -26.12 -11.69 1.73
C PHE A 24 -26.97 -10.69 2.51
N PRO A 25 -26.47 -9.46 2.73
CA PRO A 25 -27.27 -8.38 3.29
C PRO A 25 -28.46 -8.02 2.37
N PRO A 26 -29.46 -7.31 2.89
CA PRO A 26 -30.56 -6.79 2.08
C PRO A 26 -30.07 -6.02 0.83
N PRO A 27 -30.79 -6.06 -0.31
CA PRO A 27 -30.28 -5.52 -1.58
C PRO A 27 -29.87 -4.05 -1.55
N ASP A 28 -30.62 -3.21 -0.82
CA ASP A 28 -30.33 -1.78 -0.65
C ASP A 28 -29.02 -1.55 0.12
N LEU A 29 -28.81 -2.34 1.18
CA LEU A 29 -27.56 -2.33 1.93
C LEU A 29 -26.39 -2.87 1.09
N LEU A 30 -26.61 -3.93 0.32
CA LEU A 30 -25.60 -4.52 -0.56
C LEU A 30 -25.12 -3.52 -1.62
N GLU A 31 -26.04 -2.84 -2.30
CA GLU A 31 -25.70 -1.81 -3.28
C GLU A 31 -24.89 -0.67 -2.64
N ASN A 32 -25.27 -0.23 -1.44
CA ASN A 32 -24.54 0.81 -0.73
C ASN A 32 -23.12 0.35 -0.33
N LEU A 33 -22.95 -0.88 0.15
CA LEU A 33 -21.65 -1.46 0.48
C LEU A 33 -20.75 -1.58 -0.76
N VAL A 34 -21.29 -2.01 -1.90
CA VAL A 34 -20.55 -2.08 -3.17
C VAL A 34 -20.12 -0.69 -3.63
N GLN A 35 -21.00 0.31 -3.52
CA GLN A 35 -20.66 1.69 -3.86
C GLN A 35 -19.53 2.22 -2.96
N LEU A 36 -19.62 1.97 -1.65
CA LEU A 36 -18.56 2.34 -0.69
C LEU A 36 -17.23 1.64 -0.99
N TYR A 37 -17.25 0.36 -1.40
CA TYR A 37 -16.04 -0.33 -1.84
C TYR A 37 -15.36 0.41 -3.00
N TYR A 38 -16.09 0.79 -4.03
CA TYR A 38 -15.50 1.49 -5.18
C TYR A 38 -14.97 2.88 -4.80
N ASP A 39 -15.71 3.62 -3.98
CA ASP A 39 -15.36 4.99 -3.61
C ASP A 39 -14.25 5.08 -2.55
N CYS A 40 -14.13 4.06 -1.70
CA CYS A 40 -13.22 4.10 -0.53
C CYS A 40 -12.07 3.08 -0.58
N VAL A 41 -12.18 2.02 -1.39
CA VAL A 41 -11.19 0.93 -1.45
C VAL A 41 -10.60 0.81 -2.87
N ASN A 42 -11.44 0.54 -3.88
CA ASN A 42 -11.00 0.26 -5.24
C ASN A 42 -10.24 1.44 -5.86
N ILE A 43 -10.58 2.68 -5.49
CA ILE A 43 -9.88 3.89 -5.94
C ILE A 43 -8.39 3.95 -5.51
N TYR A 44 -8.00 3.17 -4.51
CA TYR A 44 -6.62 3.06 -4.04
C TYR A 44 -5.96 1.73 -4.42
N MET A 45 -6.75 0.66 -4.47
CA MET A 45 -6.31 -0.69 -4.86
C MET A 45 -7.30 -1.19 -5.91
N PRO A 46 -7.05 -0.92 -7.21
CA PRO A 46 -8.02 -1.14 -8.28
C PRO A 46 -8.12 -2.62 -8.63
N LEU A 47 -8.61 -3.42 -7.70
CA LEU A 47 -8.68 -4.87 -7.79
C LEU A 47 -9.76 -5.33 -8.75
N LEU A 48 -10.88 -4.60 -8.81
CA LEU A 48 -12.07 -4.99 -9.56
C LEU A 48 -12.39 -3.99 -10.66
N HIS A 49 -12.64 -4.50 -11.86
CA HIS A 49 -13.17 -3.73 -12.98
C HIS A 49 -14.65 -3.44 -12.70
N ARG A 50 -14.94 -2.17 -12.40
CA ARG A 50 -16.28 -1.75 -11.95
C ARG A 50 -17.41 -2.15 -12.89
N PRO A 51 -17.33 -1.90 -14.21
CA PRO A 51 -18.40 -2.27 -15.15
C PRO A 51 -18.70 -3.78 -15.15
N THR A 52 -17.66 -4.63 -15.16
CA THR A 52 -17.84 -6.10 -15.18
C THR A 52 -18.45 -6.61 -13.87
N PHE A 53 -18.00 -6.08 -12.74
CA PHE A 53 -18.50 -6.48 -11.43
C PHE A 53 -19.96 -6.10 -11.25
N GLU A 54 -20.32 -4.84 -11.51
CA GLU A 54 -21.71 -4.37 -11.36
C GLU A 54 -22.66 -5.10 -12.31
N LYS A 55 -22.23 -5.41 -13.53
CA LYS A 55 -23.00 -6.23 -14.48
C LYS A 55 -23.25 -7.63 -13.92
N SER A 56 -22.22 -8.27 -13.37
CA SER A 56 -22.31 -9.62 -12.80
C SER A 56 -23.16 -9.66 -11.53
N LEU A 57 -23.06 -8.62 -10.70
CA LEU A 57 -23.88 -8.45 -9.50
C LEU A 57 -25.37 -8.31 -9.86
N LYS A 58 -25.69 -7.42 -10.80
CA LYS A 58 -27.07 -7.21 -11.31
C LYS A 58 -27.66 -8.45 -11.97
N ALA A 59 -26.83 -9.29 -12.58
CA ALA A 59 -27.25 -10.57 -13.14
C ALA A 59 -27.53 -11.64 -12.08
N GLY A 60 -27.32 -11.36 -10.79
CA GLY A 60 -27.55 -12.32 -9.70
C GLY A 60 -26.49 -13.40 -9.59
N LEU A 61 -25.33 -13.24 -10.25
CA LEU A 61 -24.29 -14.28 -10.29
C LEU A 61 -23.84 -14.70 -8.88
N HIS A 62 -23.83 -13.76 -7.93
CA HIS A 62 -23.42 -13.96 -6.53
C HIS A 62 -24.30 -14.97 -5.76
N LEU A 63 -25.52 -15.24 -6.25
CA LEU A 63 -26.44 -16.22 -5.67
C LEU A 63 -26.21 -17.64 -6.21
N THR A 64 -25.45 -17.78 -7.29
CA THR A 64 -25.32 -19.04 -8.05
C THR A 64 -23.88 -19.52 -8.18
N ASP A 65 -22.92 -18.59 -8.23
CA ASP A 65 -21.49 -18.87 -8.32
C ASP A 65 -20.83 -18.62 -6.96
N PRO A 66 -20.34 -19.68 -6.27
CA PRO A 66 -19.75 -19.54 -4.93
C PRO A 66 -18.49 -18.68 -4.89
N ASP A 67 -17.70 -18.63 -5.97
CA ASP A 67 -16.46 -17.85 -5.99
C ASP A 67 -16.77 -16.36 -6.10
N PHE A 68 -17.69 -16.00 -7.00
CA PHE A 68 -18.18 -14.63 -7.13
C PHE A 68 -19.01 -14.22 -5.91
N GLY A 69 -19.79 -15.12 -5.32
CA GLY A 69 -20.48 -14.88 -4.04
C GLY A 69 -19.51 -14.59 -2.90
N GLY A 70 -18.42 -15.37 -2.80
CA GLY A 70 -17.33 -15.12 -1.86
C GLY A 70 -16.64 -13.78 -2.10
N LEU A 71 -16.44 -13.38 -3.36
CA LEU A 71 -15.90 -12.07 -3.72
C LEU A 71 -16.82 -10.92 -3.25
N VAL A 72 -18.14 -11.05 -3.43
CA VAL A 72 -19.14 -10.07 -2.96
C VAL A 72 -19.12 -9.98 -1.43
N MET A 73 -18.97 -11.09 -0.72
CA MET A 73 -18.77 -11.10 0.74
C MET A 73 -17.44 -10.45 1.15
N GLY A 74 -16.37 -10.67 0.36
CA GLY A 74 -15.04 -10.09 0.58
C GLY A 74 -15.03 -8.56 0.49
N VAL A 75 -15.76 -7.98 -0.48
CA VAL A 75 -15.88 -6.51 -0.60
C VAL A 75 -16.78 -5.89 0.47
N SER A 76 -17.53 -6.70 1.21
CA SER A 76 -18.49 -6.26 2.23
C SER A 76 -18.10 -6.60 3.68
N THR A 77 -16.92 -7.19 3.92
CA THR A 77 -16.44 -7.61 5.25
C THR A 77 -15.30 -6.73 5.80
N SER A 78 -15.14 -6.70 7.13
CA SER A 78 -14.18 -5.85 7.87
C SER A 78 -13.08 -6.62 8.63
N ILE A 79 -12.94 -7.94 8.40
CA ILE A 79 -12.06 -8.79 9.22
C ILE A 79 -10.59 -8.73 8.76
N ALA A 80 -9.77 -7.95 9.46
CA ALA A 80 -8.34 -7.80 9.16
C ALA A 80 -7.45 -8.94 9.74
N ASP A 81 -7.88 -9.62 10.80
CA ASP A 81 -7.00 -10.49 11.62
C ASP A 81 -6.50 -11.76 10.91
N ARG A 82 -7.14 -12.16 9.80
CA ARG A 82 -6.73 -13.31 8.97
C ARG A 82 -6.08 -12.92 7.64
N SER A 83 -5.96 -11.62 7.37
CA SER A 83 -5.49 -11.10 6.08
C SER A 83 -4.12 -11.64 5.68
N TRP A 84 -3.18 -11.78 6.62
CA TRP A 84 -1.82 -12.28 6.33
C TRP A 84 -1.82 -13.67 5.66
N TYR A 85 -2.55 -14.64 6.22
CA TYR A 85 -2.60 -15.99 5.67
C TYR A 85 -3.34 -16.04 4.33
N LEU A 86 -4.40 -15.23 4.19
CA LEU A 86 -5.17 -15.13 2.96
C LEU A 86 -4.35 -14.50 1.82
N ILE A 87 -3.55 -13.48 2.13
CA ILE A 87 -2.62 -12.85 1.17
C ILE A 87 -1.56 -13.86 0.75
N GLY A 88 -0.99 -14.61 1.70
CA GLY A 88 -0.03 -15.68 1.39
C GLY A 88 -0.64 -16.77 0.49
N PHE A 89 -1.89 -17.17 0.74
CA PHE A 89 -2.62 -18.09 -0.14
C PHE A 89 -2.85 -17.49 -1.52
N GLY A 90 -3.33 -16.24 -1.60
CA GLY A 90 -3.56 -15.54 -2.86
C GLY A 90 -2.29 -15.40 -3.70
N ILE A 91 -1.14 -15.14 -3.06
CA ILE A 91 0.17 -15.14 -3.70
C ILE A 91 0.50 -16.50 -4.33
N ARG A 92 0.29 -17.61 -3.59
CA ARG A 92 0.57 -18.95 -4.11
C ARG A 92 -0.38 -19.32 -5.25
N ALA A 93 -1.66 -18.99 -5.13
CA ALA A 93 -2.63 -19.18 -6.21
C ALA A 93 -2.26 -18.36 -7.46
N ALA A 94 -1.85 -17.11 -7.30
CA ALA A 94 -1.40 -16.26 -8.40
C ALA A 94 -0.16 -16.83 -9.11
N GLN A 95 0.79 -17.38 -8.36
CA GLN A 95 1.96 -18.07 -8.93
C GLN A 95 1.58 -19.36 -9.67
N ASP A 96 0.65 -20.13 -9.12
CA ASP A 96 0.20 -21.41 -9.70
C ASP A 96 -0.42 -21.23 -11.09
N ILE A 97 -1.23 -20.18 -11.26
CA ILE A 97 -1.82 -19.84 -12.57
C ILE A 97 -0.91 -18.95 -13.44
N GLY A 98 0.30 -18.64 -12.96
CA GLY A 98 1.33 -17.92 -13.73
C GLY A 98 1.17 -16.40 -13.80
N LEU A 99 0.41 -15.76 -12.90
CA LEU A 99 0.25 -14.29 -12.88
C LEU A 99 1.54 -13.53 -12.58
N ASN A 100 2.57 -14.20 -12.05
CA ASN A 100 3.86 -13.62 -11.79
C ASN A 100 4.75 -13.48 -13.04
N LYS A 101 4.27 -13.94 -14.20
CA LYS A 101 5.02 -13.92 -15.46
C LYS A 101 4.46 -12.85 -16.39
N LYS A 102 5.35 -12.22 -17.15
CA LYS A 102 4.97 -11.33 -18.24
C LYS A 102 4.19 -12.08 -19.32
N GLU A 103 3.11 -11.47 -19.79
CA GLU A 103 2.38 -11.92 -20.97
C GLU A 103 2.99 -11.25 -22.22
N ASP A 104 3.51 -12.04 -23.16
CA ASP A 104 4.16 -11.52 -24.37
C ASP A 104 3.17 -11.24 -25.52
N GLY A 105 3.38 -10.12 -26.23
CA GLY A 105 2.94 -9.95 -27.62
C GLY A 105 1.44 -9.76 -27.87
N THR A 106 0.63 -9.46 -26.86
CA THR A 106 -0.82 -9.24 -27.03
C THR A 106 -1.21 -7.78 -26.82
N ARG A 107 -2.27 -7.34 -27.51
CA ARG A 107 -2.92 -6.05 -27.22
C ARG A 107 -3.49 -6.12 -25.79
N PRO A 108 -3.51 -4.99 -25.05
CA PRO A 108 -4.12 -4.97 -23.72
C PRO A 108 -5.56 -5.47 -23.75
N THR A 109 -5.92 -6.24 -22.74
CA THR A 109 -7.28 -6.73 -22.51
C THR A 109 -7.69 -6.42 -21.07
N ALA A 110 -9.00 -6.34 -20.81
CA ALA A 110 -9.50 -6.08 -19.47
C ALA A 110 -9.06 -7.19 -18.49
N GLU A 111 -9.06 -8.45 -18.94
CA GLU A 111 -8.60 -9.58 -18.14
C GLU A 111 -7.09 -9.50 -17.85
N GLY A 112 -6.27 -9.21 -18.86
CA GLY A 112 -4.82 -9.06 -18.68
C GLY A 112 -4.45 -7.92 -17.72
N GLU A 113 -5.11 -6.76 -17.85
CA GLU A 113 -4.91 -5.65 -16.90
C GLU A 113 -5.38 -5.99 -15.49
N LEU A 114 -6.51 -6.70 -15.34
CA LEU A 114 -6.98 -7.14 -14.03
C LEU A 114 -6.00 -8.13 -13.38
N ARG A 115 -5.48 -9.09 -14.14
CA ARG A 115 -4.46 -10.04 -13.66
C ARG A 115 -3.22 -9.31 -13.13
N LYS A 116 -2.72 -8.31 -13.87
CA LYS A 116 -1.61 -7.45 -13.42
C LYS A 116 -1.96 -6.70 -12.14
N ARG A 117 -3.14 -6.07 -12.08
CA ARG A 117 -3.60 -5.32 -10.90
C ARG A 117 -3.77 -6.23 -9.67
N VAL A 118 -4.31 -7.44 -9.83
CA VAL A 118 -4.43 -8.45 -8.76
C VAL A 118 -3.04 -8.81 -8.23
N PHE A 119 -2.10 -9.16 -9.12
CA PHE A 119 -0.75 -9.55 -8.72
C PHE A 119 -0.03 -8.43 -7.97
N TRP A 120 -0.03 -7.20 -8.52
CA TRP A 120 0.58 -6.05 -7.86
C TRP A 120 -0.09 -5.68 -6.53
N THR A 121 -1.41 -5.84 -6.43
CA THR A 121 -2.14 -5.60 -5.16
C THR A 121 -1.73 -6.61 -4.10
N LEU A 122 -1.61 -7.89 -4.45
CA LEU A 122 -1.14 -8.92 -3.53
C LEU A 122 0.28 -8.62 -3.02
N LEU A 123 1.20 -8.24 -3.90
CA LEU A 123 2.58 -7.87 -3.53
C LEU A 123 2.60 -6.66 -2.60
N LEU A 124 1.83 -5.62 -2.91
CA LEU A 124 1.74 -4.42 -2.10
C LEU A 124 1.20 -4.74 -0.69
N MET A 125 0.11 -5.50 -0.60
CA MET A 125 -0.51 -5.86 0.68
C MET A 125 0.42 -6.72 1.54
N ASP A 126 1.06 -7.73 0.94
CA ASP A 126 2.00 -8.62 1.63
C ASP A 126 3.14 -7.82 2.26
N ALA A 127 3.81 -7.00 1.46
CA ALA A 127 4.96 -6.25 1.93
C ALA A 127 4.62 -5.15 2.94
N MET A 128 3.49 -4.45 2.78
CA MET A 128 3.05 -3.46 3.76
C MET A 128 2.77 -4.10 5.12
N LEU A 129 2.10 -5.25 5.13
CA LEU A 129 1.88 -6.01 6.37
C LEU A 129 3.20 -6.55 6.93
N ALA A 130 4.06 -7.09 6.07
CA ALA A 130 5.36 -7.66 6.45
C ALA A 130 6.22 -6.62 7.17
N ALA A 131 6.30 -5.40 6.61
CA ALA A 131 7.02 -4.27 7.22
C ALA A 131 6.41 -3.83 8.55
N MET A 132 5.08 -3.89 8.71
CA MET A 132 4.39 -3.54 9.95
C MET A 132 4.68 -4.53 11.08
N VAL A 133 4.78 -5.83 10.78
CA VAL A 133 5.03 -6.88 11.79
C VAL A 133 6.48 -7.36 11.86
N GLY A 134 7.40 -6.73 11.10
CA GLY A 134 8.82 -7.05 11.08
C GLY A 134 9.14 -8.43 10.48
N ARG A 135 8.37 -8.84 9.46
CA ARG A 135 8.53 -10.13 8.77
C ARG A 135 9.04 -9.91 7.34
N PRO A 136 9.67 -10.92 6.71
CA PRO A 136 9.97 -10.88 5.29
C PRO A 136 8.68 -10.98 4.45
N ALA A 137 8.67 -10.33 3.29
CA ALA A 137 7.65 -10.53 2.26
C ALA A 137 7.77 -11.95 1.65
N ALA A 138 6.67 -12.46 1.13
CA ALA A 138 6.55 -13.81 0.56
C ALA A 138 7.21 -13.97 -0.82
N ILE A 139 7.35 -12.88 -1.58
CA ILE A 139 7.91 -12.85 -2.94
C ILE A 139 9.10 -11.89 -3.00
N ASN A 140 10.20 -12.31 -3.64
CA ASN A 140 11.31 -11.42 -3.98
C ASN A 140 11.11 -10.77 -5.35
N ALA A 141 11.79 -9.64 -5.56
CA ALA A 141 11.79 -8.95 -6.86
C ALA A 141 12.35 -9.79 -8.02
N SER A 142 13.05 -10.88 -7.73
CA SER A 142 13.56 -11.83 -8.72
C SER A 142 12.53 -12.86 -9.20
N ASP A 143 11.40 -12.96 -8.51
CA ASP A 143 10.46 -14.08 -8.68
C ASP A 143 9.29 -13.72 -9.62
N PHE A 144 9.32 -12.52 -10.22
CA PHE A 144 8.31 -12.02 -11.15
C PHE A 144 8.91 -11.02 -12.15
N ASP A 145 8.26 -10.88 -13.31
CA ASP A 145 8.59 -9.91 -14.37
C ASP A 145 7.34 -9.18 -14.91
N VAL A 146 6.26 -9.16 -14.12
CA VAL A 146 4.99 -8.51 -14.45
C VAL A 146 5.17 -7.01 -14.66
N GLU A 147 4.66 -6.51 -15.79
CA GLU A 147 4.72 -5.09 -16.11
C GLU A 147 3.81 -4.24 -15.21
N MET A 148 4.13 -2.96 -15.08
CA MET A 148 3.28 -2.01 -14.37
C MET A 148 1.88 -1.94 -15.02
N PRO A 149 0.81 -1.72 -14.22
CA PRO A 149 -0.53 -1.51 -14.76
C PRO A 149 -0.58 -0.31 -15.70
N ILE A 150 -1.49 -0.36 -16.69
CA ILE A 150 -1.73 0.79 -17.55
C ILE A 150 -2.36 1.92 -16.73
N ASP A 151 -1.79 3.12 -16.85
CA ASP A 151 -2.28 4.36 -16.23
C ASP A 151 -3.50 4.90 -17.00
N CYS A 152 -4.61 4.17 -16.90
CA CYS A 152 -5.86 4.44 -17.58
C CYS A 152 -7.05 3.98 -16.72
N ASP A 153 -8.03 4.86 -16.55
CA ASP A 153 -9.25 4.55 -15.80
C ASP A 153 -10.11 3.51 -16.53
N ASP A 154 -10.79 2.66 -15.76
CA ASP A 154 -11.60 1.54 -16.23
C ASP A 154 -12.66 1.94 -17.28
N GLU A 155 -13.21 3.15 -17.15
CA GLU A 155 -14.21 3.70 -18.08
C GLU A 155 -13.70 3.92 -19.51
N TYR A 156 -12.38 3.84 -19.72
CA TYR A 156 -11.73 4.01 -21.02
C TYR A 156 -11.09 2.71 -21.55
N TRP A 157 -11.39 1.57 -20.94
CA TRP A 157 -10.93 0.25 -21.41
C TRP A 157 -11.72 -0.19 -22.64
N ASP A 158 -13.04 -0.04 -22.60
CA ASP A 158 -13.94 -0.37 -23.70
C ASP A 158 -14.19 0.87 -24.55
N HIS A 159 -13.59 0.93 -25.74
CA HIS A 159 -13.79 2.04 -26.68
C HIS A 159 -14.15 1.52 -28.09
N PRO A 160 -15.15 2.11 -28.79
CA PRO A 160 -15.55 1.66 -30.13
C PRO A 160 -14.42 1.67 -31.17
N ASN A 161 -13.47 2.59 -31.01
CA ASN A 161 -12.19 2.58 -31.70
C ASN A 161 -11.13 1.84 -30.85
N PRO A 162 -10.66 0.64 -31.29
CA PRO A 162 -9.65 -0.14 -30.56
C PRO A 162 -8.33 0.60 -30.30
N GLU A 163 -7.99 1.59 -31.12
CA GLU A 163 -6.75 2.38 -30.94
C GLU A 163 -6.85 3.40 -29.79
N LEU A 164 -8.06 3.64 -29.28
CA LEU A 164 -8.31 4.51 -28.13
C LEU A 164 -8.63 3.72 -26.85
N ALA A 165 -8.82 2.41 -26.96
CA ALA A 165 -8.97 1.53 -25.80
C ALA A 165 -7.70 1.56 -24.94
N PHE A 166 -7.87 1.51 -23.61
CA PHE A 166 -6.78 1.56 -22.63
C PHE A 166 -5.93 2.83 -22.71
N LYS A 167 -6.50 3.94 -23.19
CA LYS A 167 -5.83 5.25 -23.21
C LYS A 167 -6.64 6.28 -22.45
N GLN A 168 -5.99 6.92 -21.48
CA GLN A 168 -6.58 8.05 -20.77
C GLN A 168 -6.77 9.24 -21.73
N PRO A 169 -7.95 9.88 -21.78
CA PRO A 169 -8.18 11.03 -22.62
C PRO A 169 -7.26 12.22 -22.27
N PRO A 170 -6.82 13.01 -23.26
CA PRO A 170 -6.01 14.22 -23.00
C PRO A 170 -6.73 15.20 -22.07
N GLY A 171 -6.00 15.71 -21.07
CA GLY A 171 -6.54 16.68 -20.11
C GLY A 171 -7.42 16.09 -19.01
N VAL A 172 -7.68 14.78 -19.03
CA VAL A 172 -8.43 14.08 -17.96
C VAL A 172 -7.43 13.34 -17.07
N PRO A 173 -7.19 13.78 -15.82
CA PRO A 173 -6.27 13.09 -14.92
C PRO A 173 -6.79 11.70 -14.56
N SER A 174 -5.93 10.67 -14.63
CA SER A 174 -6.31 9.31 -14.24
C SER A 174 -6.30 9.13 -12.72
N LYS A 175 -7.31 8.43 -12.21
CA LYS A 175 -7.39 7.94 -10.83
C LYS A 175 -6.42 6.78 -10.61
N VAL A 176 -6.12 5.98 -11.64
CA VAL A 176 -5.16 4.86 -11.60
C VAL A 176 -3.71 5.34 -11.45
N SER A 177 -3.40 6.58 -11.85
CA SER A 177 -2.08 7.20 -11.66
C SER A 177 -1.59 7.12 -10.21
N TYR A 178 -2.51 7.15 -9.24
CA TYR A 178 -2.19 6.97 -7.83
C TYR A 178 -1.60 5.58 -7.56
N PHE A 179 -2.25 4.52 -8.05
CA PHE A 179 -1.79 3.15 -7.86
C PHE A 179 -0.44 2.93 -8.54
N CYS A 180 -0.28 3.41 -9.78
CA CYS A 180 1.01 3.34 -10.48
C CYS A 180 2.12 4.10 -9.74
N SER A 181 1.83 5.27 -9.17
CA SER A 181 2.80 6.02 -8.35
C SER A 181 3.12 5.32 -7.03
N LEU A 182 2.12 4.69 -6.41
CA LEU A 182 2.28 3.91 -5.19
C LEU A 182 3.15 2.67 -5.42
N LEU A 183 2.97 1.97 -6.54
CA LEU A 183 3.79 0.80 -6.90
C LEU A 183 5.26 1.17 -7.11
N LYS A 184 5.56 2.32 -7.73
CA LYS A 184 6.95 2.84 -7.82
C LYS A 184 7.54 3.14 -6.44
N LEU A 185 6.75 3.71 -5.53
CA LEU A 185 7.20 3.94 -4.14
C LEU A 185 7.41 2.63 -3.39
N PHE A 186 6.55 1.66 -3.66
CA PHE A 186 6.60 0.32 -3.08
C PHE A 186 7.89 -0.42 -3.44
N GLU A 187 8.41 -0.28 -4.66
CA GLU A 187 9.71 -0.85 -5.04
C GLU A 187 10.87 -0.28 -4.20
N ILE A 188 10.83 1.03 -3.92
CA ILE A 188 11.79 1.71 -3.04
C ILE A 188 11.64 1.20 -1.60
N HIS A 189 10.40 1.08 -1.12
CA HIS A 189 10.08 0.52 0.19
C HIS A 189 10.64 -0.89 0.37
N CYS A 190 10.38 -1.79 -0.59
CA CYS A 190 10.92 -3.14 -0.60
C CYS A 190 12.44 -3.17 -0.60
N SER A 191 13.08 -2.28 -1.37
CA SER A 191 14.54 -2.18 -1.41
C SER A 191 15.11 -1.71 -0.07
N SER A 192 14.48 -0.73 0.58
CA SER A 192 14.83 -0.29 1.93
C SER A 192 14.65 -1.42 2.96
N HIS A 193 13.51 -2.13 2.89
CA HIS A 193 13.24 -3.24 3.79
C HIS A 193 14.30 -4.35 3.65
N ARG A 194 14.65 -4.72 2.42
CA ARG A 194 15.68 -5.74 2.16
C ARG A 194 17.06 -5.32 2.67
N ALA A 195 17.43 -4.05 2.52
CA ALA A 195 18.73 -3.53 2.93
C ALA A 195 18.93 -3.55 4.45
N PHE A 196 17.85 -3.34 5.21
CA PHE A 196 17.94 -2.93 6.61
C PHE A 196 17.17 -3.82 7.59
N PHE A 197 16.13 -4.51 7.14
CA PHE A 197 15.24 -5.29 8.00
C PHE A 197 15.23 -6.79 7.65
N SER A 198 16.01 -7.21 6.66
CA SER A 198 16.24 -8.63 6.39
C SER A 198 16.98 -9.32 7.53
N VAL A 199 16.57 -10.54 7.88
CA VAL A 199 17.24 -11.40 8.87
C VAL A 199 18.73 -11.57 8.54
N LYS A 200 19.04 -11.74 7.25
CA LYS A 200 20.41 -11.70 6.73
C LYS A 200 20.53 -10.53 5.75
N ARG A 201 21.37 -9.56 6.10
CA ARG A 201 21.66 -8.40 5.25
C ARG A 201 22.63 -8.79 4.13
N PRO A 202 22.59 -8.12 2.97
CA PRO A 202 23.63 -8.28 1.95
C PRO A 202 25.00 -7.91 2.52
N ASP A 203 26.00 -8.76 2.28
CA ASP A 203 27.38 -8.45 2.66
C ASP A 203 27.86 -7.22 1.88
N PRO A 204 28.66 -6.33 2.51
CA PRO A 204 29.23 -5.21 1.81
C PRO A 204 30.21 -5.69 0.72
N PRO A 205 30.37 -4.92 -0.38
CA PRO A 205 31.39 -5.23 -1.38
C PRO A 205 32.81 -5.31 -0.77
N PRO A 206 33.73 -6.11 -1.34
CA PRO A 206 35.10 -6.23 -0.84
C PRO A 206 35.78 -4.86 -0.67
N GLY A 207 36.36 -4.62 0.51
CA GLY A 207 37.04 -3.36 0.84
C GLY A 207 36.13 -2.25 1.37
N ILE A 208 34.81 -2.46 1.45
CA ILE A 208 33.86 -1.52 2.04
C ILE A 208 33.46 -2.01 3.44
N SER A 209 33.58 -1.15 4.44
CA SER A 209 33.08 -1.45 5.79
C SER A 209 31.56 -1.43 5.84
N ASP A 210 30.94 -2.17 6.78
CA ASP A 210 29.49 -2.16 6.99
C ASP A 210 28.93 -0.73 7.15
N ILE A 211 29.64 0.13 7.88
CA ILE A 211 29.23 1.52 8.13
C ILE A 211 29.20 2.33 6.84
N GLU A 212 30.21 2.18 5.99
CA GLU A 212 30.26 2.88 4.71
C GLU A 212 29.21 2.34 3.74
N TRP A 213 28.97 1.03 3.76
CA TRP A 213 27.94 0.40 2.96
C TRP A 213 26.53 0.86 3.36
N ASP A 214 26.26 1.00 4.66
CA ASP A 214 25.02 1.58 5.18
C ASP A 214 24.81 3.01 4.69
N ARG A 215 25.88 3.82 4.70
CA ARG A 215 25.85 5.21 4.23
C ARG A 215 25.54 5.30 2.74
N ILE A 216 26.20 4.48 1.91
CA ILE A 216 25.96 4.42 0.46
C ILE A 216 24.53 3.95 0.18
N THR A 217 24.09 2.89 0.84
CA THR A 217 22.75 2.32 0.67
C THR A 217 21.67 3.34 1.03
N LEU A 218 21.82 4.05 2.15
CA LEU A 218 20.88 5.09 2.55
C LEU A 218 20.87 6.27 1.57
N ALA A 219 22.04 6.73 1.10
CA ALA A 219 22.12 7.81 0.11
C ALA A 219 21.44 7.44 -1.22
N ASN A 220 21.57 6.18 -1.66
CA ASN A 220 20.88 5.67 -2.84
C ASN A 220 19.35 5.66 -2.65
N LEU A 221 18.87 5.27 -1.47
CA LEU A 221 17.46 5.32 -1.13
C LEU A 221 16.93 6.76 -1.09
N ASP A 222 17.68 7.70 -0.52
CA ASP A 222 17.32 9.13 -0.53
C ASP A 222 17.22 9.68 -1.95
N SER A 223 18.17 9.31 -2.82
CA SER A 223 18.13 9.70 -4.24
C SER A 223 16.91 9.11 -4.95
N ALA A 224 16.60 7.83 -4.74
CA ALA A 224 15.41 7.18 -5.32
C ALA A 224 14.10 7.82 -4.81
N MET A 225 14.03 8.15 -3.53
CA MET A 225 12.89 8.86 -2.93
C MET A 225 12.70 10.24 -3.56
N ASN A 226 13.76 11.01 -3.79
CA ASN A 226 13.67 12.31 -4.45
C ASN A 226 13.25 12.18 -5.93
N ALA A 227 13.84 11.24 -6.66
CA ALA A 227 13.46 10.94 -8.04
C ALA A 227 11.99 10.52 -8.15
N TRP A 228 11.49 9.77 -7.15
CA TRP A 228 10.09 9.41 -7.07
C TRP A 228 9.20 10.66 -6.94
N VAL A 229 9.53 11.62 -6.07
CA VAL A 229 8.78 12.88 -5.91
C VAL A 229 8.70 13.64 -7.24
N ASP A 230 9.80 13.71 -7.97
CA ASP A 230 9.85 14.37 -9.28
C ASP A 230 8.96 13.66 -10.32
N SER A 231 8.86 12.32 -10.23
CA SER A 231 8.03 11.51 -11.11
C SER A 231 6.53 11.57 -10.84
N VAL A 232 6.10 12.07 -9.67
CA VAL A 232 4.67 12.12 -9.30
C VAL A 232 3.93 13.08 -10.24
N PRO A 233 2.82 12.64 -10.88
CA PRO A 233 2.00 13.49 -11.74
C PRO A 233 1.47 14.74 -11.02
N GLN A 234 1.31 15.84 -11.76
CA GLN A 234 0.95 17.14 -11.18
C GLN A 234 -0.39 17.12 -10.41
N HIS A 235 -1.36 16.30 -10.84
CA HIS A 235 -2.65 16.12 -10.17
C HIS A 235 -2.59 15.27 -8.88
N LEU A 236 -1.42 14.69 -8.57
CA LEU A 236 -1.18 13.90 -7.35
C LEU A 236 -0.11 14.52 -6.45
N ARG A 237 0.58 15.58 -6.88
CA ARG A 237 1.55 16.30 -6.05
C ARG A 237 0.82 17.03 -4.92
N TRP A 238 1.29 16.84 -3.68
CA TRP A 238 0.64 17.40 -2.51
C TRP A 238 0.57 18.93 -2.56
N ASN A 239 -0.61 19.44 -2.85
CA ASN A 239 -0.96 20.85 -2.82
C ASN A 239 -2.46 20.96 -2.45
N PRO A 240 -2.79 21.02 -1.15
CA PRO A 240 -4.16 20.88 -0.69
C PRO A 240 -5.09 22.01 -1.16
N ASP A 241 -4.54 23.15 -1.58
CA ASP A 241 -5.31 24.30 -2.07
C ASP A 241 -5.69 24.17 -3.55
N ARG A 242 -5.01 23.29 -4.30
CA ARG A 242 -5.23 23.04 -5.74
C ARG A 242 -5.86 21.69 -6.03
N LEU A 243 -6.04 20.84 -5.02
CA LEU A 243 -6.59 19.50 -5.15
C LEU A 243 -8.00 19.44 -4.54
N GLN A 244 -8.86 18.63 -5.14
CA GLN A 244 -10.22 18.41 -4.68
C GLN A 244 -10.64 16.95 -4.85
N GLY A 245 -11.69 16.56 -4.12
CA GLY A 245 -12.32 15.24 -4.23
C GLY A 245 -11.31 14.09 -4.07
N PRO A 246 -11.32 13.07 -4.96
CA PRO A 246 -10.49 11.89 -4.81
C PRO A 246 -8.98 12.17 -4.89
N PHE A 247 -8.57 13.14 -5.71
CA PHE A 247 -7.15 13.45 -5.91
C PHE A 247 -6.49 14.08 -4.68
N LEU A 248 -7.24 14.86 -3.89
CA LEU A 248 -6.77 15.35 -2.59
C LEU A 248 -6.40 14.18 -1.67
N ASN A 249 -7.30 13.19 -1.55
CA ASN A 249 -7.09 12.02 -0.69
C ASN A 249 -5.98 11.09 -1.22
N GLN A 250 -5.95 10.85 -2.53
CA GLN A 250 -4.89 10.06 -3.18
C GLN A 250 -3.52 10.71 -2.97
N SER A 251 -3.41 12.02 -3.21
CA SER A 251 -2.18 12.78 -2.96
C SER A 251 -1.75 12.67 -1.50
N ALA A 252 -2.67 12.90 -0.58
CA ALA A 252 -2.36 12.85 0.84
C ALA A 252 -1.87 11.47 1.28
N LYS A 253 -2.55 10.40 0.85
CA LYS A 253 -2.17 9.02 1.12
C LYS A 253 -0.81 8.67 0.52
N LEU A 254 -0.54 9.13 -0.69
CA LEU A 254 0.73 8.91 -1.38
C LEU A 254 1.89 9.55 -0.62
N PHE A 255 1.74 10.82 -0.21
CA PHE A 255 2.77 11.55 0.53
C PHE A 255 2.92 11.09 1.99
N ILE A 256 1.84 10.66 2.66
CA ILE A 256 1.94 9.97 3.97
C ILE A 256 2.79 8.70 3.83
N THR A 257 2.55 7.90 2.80
CA THR A 257 3.31 6.66 2.54
C THR A 257 4.77 6.98 2.23
N TYR A 258 5.04 8.03 1.45
CA TYR A 258 6.39 8.52 1.17
C TYR A 258 7.15 8.86 2.46
N TYR A 259 6.58 9.72 3.30
CA TYR A 259 7.22 10.11 4.55
C TYR A 259 7.34 8.94 5.54
N ALA A 260 6.40 7.98 5.53
CA ALA A 260 6.49 6.76 6.31
C ALA A 260 7.68 5.88 5.87
N THR A 261 7.87 5.68 4.57
CA THR A 261 9.03 4.96 4.01
C THR A 261 10.34 5.68 4.33
N GLN A 262 10.36 7.01 4.27
CA GLN A 262 11.52 7.82 4.65
C GLN A 262 11.86 7.65 6.15
N MET A 263 10.88 7.78 7.05
CA MET A 263 11.10 7.52 8.47
C MET A 263 11.58 6.10 8.73
N LEU A 264 11.03 5.11 8.03
CA LEU A 264 11.43 3.70 8.15
C LEU A 264 12.89 3.47 7.76
N ALA A 265 13.35 4.07 6.66
CA ALA A 265 14.75 3.94 6.21
C ALA A 265 15.74 4.56 7.20
N HIS A 266 15.40 5.71 7.78
CA HIS A 266 16.30 6.47 8.66
C HIS A 266 16.24 6.06 10.14
N ARG A 267 15.12 5.52 10.64
CA ARG A 267 14.90 5.34 12.10
C ARG A 267 15.98 4.53 12.82
N GLN A 268 16.55 3.54 12.15
CA GLN A 268 17.60 2.69 12.72
C GLN A 268 18.92 3.43 12.96
N PHE A 269 19.18 4.48 12.18
CA PHE A 269 20.41 5.26 12.26
C PHE A 269 20.31 6.40 13.30
N VAL A 270 19.10 6.77 13.72
CA VAL A 270 18.86 7.86 14.67
C VAL A 270 19.62 7.67 15.99
N MET A 271 19.74 6.42 16.45
CA MET A 271 20.43 6.08 17.71
C MET A 271 21.83 5.50 17.48
N CYS A 272 22.36 5.54 16.25
CA CYS A 272 23.66 4.96 15.92
C CYS A 272 24.82 5.76 16.56
N LYS A 273 25.36 5.22 17.66
CA LYS A 273 26.49 5.84 18.39
C LYS A 273 27.80 5.82 17.58
N ALA A 274 27.99 4.79 16.74
CA ALA A 274 29.17 4.65 15.91
C ALA A 274 29.32 5.75 14.85
N HIS A 275 28.21 6.42 14.48
CA HIS A 275 28.23 7.43 13.43
C HIS A 275 27.34 8.64 13.76
N GLN A 276 27.80 9.50 14.68
CA GLN A 276 27.05 10.65 15.18
C GLN A 276 26.55 11.62 14.08
N LYS A 277 27.34 11.90 13.02
CA LYS A 277 26.92 12.79 11.93
C LYS A 277 25.68 12.26 11.18
N LEU A 278 25.73 10.99 10.78
CA LEU A 278 24.62 10.25 10.16
C LEU A 278 23.39 10.15 11.08
N ALA A 279 23.62 9.93 12.38
CA ALA A 279 22.53 9.91 13.36
C ALA A 279 21.82 11.27 13.45
N MET A 280 22.57 12.38 13.41
CA MET A 280 22.00 13.72 13.39
C MET A 280 21.25 14.03 12.09
N SER A 281 21.80 13.70 10.92
CA SER A 281 21.11 13.91 9.64
C SER A 281 19.85 13.05 9.54
N SER A 282 19.93 11.77 9.93
CA SER A 282 18.78 10.86 9.94
C SER A 282 17.68 11.32 10.89
N LEU A 283 18.05 11.83 12.07
CA LEU A 283 17.09 12.44 12.99
C LEU A 283 16.39 13.63 12.33
N ALA A 284 17.13 14.58 11.77
CA ALA A 284 16.55 15.75 11.11
C ALA A 284 15.58 15.37 9.99
N ILE A 285 15.95 14.36 9.19
CA ILE A 285 15.11 13.83 8.11
C ILE A 285 13.81 13.20 8.67
N CYS A 286 13.92 12.33 9.68
CA CYS A 286 12.76 11.73 10.35
C CYS A 286 11.81 12.78 10.94
N ILE A 287 12.34 13.85 11.56
CA ILE A 287 11.52 14.91 12.15
C ILE A 287 10.82 15.74 11.09
N ASN A 288 11.50 16.06 9.98
CA ASN A 288 10.85 16.77 8.88
C ASN A 288 9.72 15.93 8.26
N ALA A 289 9.95 14.63 8.05
CA ALA A 289 8.94 13.68 7.58
C ALA A 289 7.77 13.55 8.56
N ALA A 290 8.04 13.38 9.86
CA ALA A 290 7.03 13.31 10.91
C ALA A 290 6.12 14.55 10.92
N ARG A 291 6.72 15.75 10.91
CA ARG A 291 5.98 17.01 10.86
C ARG A 291 5.15 17.14 9.58
N ALA A 292 5.67 16.67 8.44
CA ALA A 292 4.95 16.70 7.17
C ALA A 292 3.72 15.77 7.19
N CYS A 293 3.88 14.53 7.67
CA CYS A 293 2.76 13.62 7.90
C CYS A 293 1.68 14.25 8.80
N THR A 294 2.07 14.83 9.94
CA THR A 294 1.11 15.45 10.84
C THR A 294 0.35 16.60 10.16
N ARG A 295 1.02 17.46 9.38
CA ARG A 295 0.34 18.56 8.64
C ARG A 295 -0.65 18.05 7.60
N ILE A 296 -0.28 17.00 6.87
CA ILE A 296 -1.15 16.39 5.84
C ILE A 296 -2.42 15.85 6.51
N VAL A 297 -2.25 15.09 7.60
CA VAL A 297 -3.36 14.49 8.32
C VAL A 297 -4.22 15.55 9.02
N GLU A 298 -3.60 16.57 9.61
CA GLU A 298 -4.34 17.69 10.21
C GLU A 298 -5.23 18.38 9.17
N ARG A 299 -4.69 18.70 7.99
CA ARG A 299 -5.46 19.34 6.90
C ARG A 299 -6.65 18.48 6.48
N GLN A 300 -6.47 17.17 6.34
CA GLN A 300 -7.54 16.24 5.98
C GLN A 300 -8.56 16.05 7.08
N SER A 301 -8.14 16.08 8.35
CA SER A 301 -9.05 15.94 9.50
C SER A 301 -10.05 17.10 9.60
N ARG A 302 -9.71 18.28 9.07
CA ARG A 302 -10.60 19.46 9.02
C ARG A 302 -11.77 19.29 8.05
N ASP A 303 -11.63 18.45 7.04
CA ASP A 303 -12.68 18.20 6.05
C ASP A 303 -13.72 17.16 6.54
N GLY A 304 -13.57 16.67 7.79
CA GLY A 304 -14.58 15.86 8.51
C GLY A 304 -14.79 14.43 7.99
N LYS A 305 -14.14 14.05 6.88
CA LYS A 305 -14.35 12.76 6.19
C LYS A 305 -13.17 11.79 6.25
N PHE A 306 -12.09 12.14 6.95
CA PHE A 306 -10.86 11.35 6.88
C PHE A 306 -10.92 10.09 7.76
N THR A 307 -11.20 8.94 7.13
CA THR A 307 -10.93 7.60 7.66
C THR A 307 -9.76 6.98 6.89
N ALA A 308 -8.54 7.26 7.33
CA ALA A 308 -7.33 6.66 6.76
C ALA A 308 -6.66 5.71 7.76
N PRO A 309 -7.21 4.50 7.93
CA PRO A 309 -6.56 3.48 8.76
C PRO A 309 -5.11 3.23 8.30
N HIS A 310 -4.85 3.33 6.99
CA HIS A 310 -3.51 3.20 6.43
C HIS A 310 -2.48 4.21 6.98
N ALA A 311 -2.92 5.37 7.49
CA ALA A 311 -2.03 6.38 8.05
C ALA A 311 -1.61 6.07 9.50
N GLN A 312 -2.24 5.10 10.18
CA GLN A 312 -1.99 4.79 11.59
C GLN A 312 -0.51 4.44 11.88
N PRO A 313 0.15 3.52 11.13
CA PRO A 313 1.54 3.18 11.42
C PRO A 313 2.48 4.38 11.21
N ALA A 314 2.17 5.22 10.21
CA ALA A 314 2.93 6.43 9.91
C ALA A 314 2.79 7.47 11.02
N LEU A 315 1.57 7.71 11.51
CA LEU A 315 1.29 8.66 12.61
C LEU A 315 1.90 8.19 13.94
N PHE A 316 1.83 6.89 14.23
CA PHE A 316 2.48 6.32 15.40
C PHE A 316 4.00 6.54 15.35
N THR A 317 4.62 6.21 14.21
CA THR A 317 6.07 6.41 14.00
C THR A 317 6.43 7.90 14.07
N ALA A 318 5.62 8.78 13.48
CA ALA A 318 5.82 10.23 13.54
C ALA A 318 5.78 10.75 14.98
N GLY A 319 4.77 10.34 15.77
CA GLY A 319 4.67 10.70 17.18
C GLY A 319 5.89 10.26 17.99
N LEU A 320 6.34 9.01 17.79
CA LEU A 320 7.54 8.49 18.44
C LEU A 320 8.80 9.29 18.08
N MET A 321 8.99 9.62 16.80
CA MET A 321 10.13 10.42 16.35
C MET A 321 10.12 11.83 16.97
N LEU A 322 8.96 12.49 17.02
CA LEU A 322 8.82 13.82 17.62
C LEU A 322 9.10 13.79 19.13
N ILE A 323 8.59 12.79 19.86
CA ILE A 323 8.90 12.59 21.29
C ILE A 323 10.40 12.37 21.49
N LEU A 324 11.01 11.53 20.66
CA LEU A 324 12.45 11.25 20.71
C LEU A 324 13.29 12.52 20.50
N ASN A 325 12.87 13.40 19.59
CA ASN A 325 13.53 14.69 19.35
C ASN A 325 13.49 15.58 20.59
N VAL A 326 12.30 15.73 21.19
CA VAL A 326 12.12 16.52 22.42
C VAL A 326 12.94 15.95 23.57
N TRP A 327 12.91 14.63 23.75
CA TRP A 327 13.67 13.96 24.79
C TRP A 327 15.18 14.17 24.64
N ARG A 328 15.74 13.99 23.42
CA ARG A 328 17.18 14.22 23.16
C ARG A 328 17.62 15.66 23.39
N ALA A 329 16.79 16.62 23.02
CA ALA A 329 17.12 18.02 23.26
C ALA A 329 17.21 18.33 24.76
N ARG A 330 16.22 17.85 25.54
CA ARG A 330 16.23 18.00 27.00
C ARG A 330 17.42 17.28 27.65
N ASP A 331 17.72 16.05 27.23
CA ASP A 331 18.85 15.26 27.74
C ASP A 331 20.20 15.93 27.49
N THR A 332 20.36 16.60 26.33
CA THR A 332 21.58 17.33 25.97
C THR A 332 21.62 18.77 26.49
N GLY A 333 20.63 19.19 27.29
CA GLY A 333 20.55 20.54 27.85
C GLY A 333 20.21 21.65 26.83
N HIS A 334 19.74 21.30 25.64
CA HIS A 334 19.36 22.25 24.59
C HIS A 334 17.85 22.47 24.57
N ALA A 335 17.42 23.73 24.59
CA ALA A 335 16.02 24.08 24.34
C ALA A 335 15.73 23.99 22.83
N LEU A 336 14.72 23.21 22.45
CA LEU A 336 14.23 23.19 21.07
C LEU A 336 13.30 24.39 20.85
N ALA A 337 13.66 25.31 19.96
CA ALA A 337 12.78 26.40 19.55
C ALA A 337 11.41 25.92 19.01
N SER A 338 11.36 24.67 18.54
CA SER A 338 10.16 24.01 18.01
C SER A 338 9.51 23.03 18.99
N GLU A 339 9.95 22.97 20.25
CA GLU A 339 9.46 21.99 21.23
C GLU A 339 7.94 22.02 21.37
N ARG A 340 7.36 23.21 21.56
CA ARG A 340 5.91 23.36 21.67
C ARG A 340 5.19 22.82 20.44
N ARG A 341 5.69 23.15 19.25
CA ARG A 341 5.13 22.71 17.96
C ARG A 341 5.21 21.19 17.80
N ASP A 342 6.33 20.58 18.21
CA ASP A 342 6.50 19.12 18.13
C ASP A 342 5.56 18.40 19.10
N ILE A 343 5.39 18.94 20.31
CA ILE A 343 4.41 18.41 21.28
C ILE A 343 2.97 18.56 20.77
N ASP A 344 2.60 19.72 20.23
CA ASP A 344 1.27 19.92 19.65
C ASP A 344 1.03 18.96 18.47
N ALA A 345 2.06 18.70 17.64
CA ALA A 345 2.00 17.72 16.57
C ALA A 345 1.81 16.26 17.08
N VAL A 346 2.46 15.90 18.19
CA VAL A 346 2.25 14.59 18.85
C VAL A 346 0.79 14.44 19.30
N PHE A 347 0.22 15.47 19.94
CA PHE A 347 -1.19 15.44 20.34
C PHE A 347 -2.14 15.35 19.15
N THR A 348 -1.82 16.00 18.02
CA THR A 348 -2.57 15.83 16.77
C THR A 348 -2.53 14.39 16.28
N CYS A 349 -1.36 13.73 16.29
CA CYS A 349 -1.25 12.32 15.94
C CYS A 349 -2.14 11.43 16.84
N ILE A 350 -2.06 11.61 18.16
CA ILE A 350 -2.87 10.85 19.13
C ILE A 350 -4.36 11.07 18.90
N LYS A 351 -4.79 12.33 18.74
CA LYS A 351 -6.19 12.69 18.50
C LYS A 351 -6.74 11.99 17.25
N VAL A 352 -5.97 11.98 16.17
CA VAL A 352 -6.39 11.36 14.91
C VAL A 352 -6.43 9.84 15.04
N ILE A 353 -5.40 9.21 15.63
CA ILE A 353 -5.40 7.76 15.86
C ILE A 353 -6.62 7.36 16.71
N LYS A 354 -6.92 8.11 17.77
CA LYS A 354 -8.09 7.88 18.62
C LYS A 354 -9.42 7.97 17.85
N SER A 355 -9.54 8.91 16.90
CA SER A 355 -10.73 9.05 16.08
C SER A 355 -11.04 7.82 15.19
N TYR A 356 -10.08 6.90 15.03
CA TYR A 356 -10.28 5.67 14.27
C TYR A 356 -10.80 4.50 15.10
N GLU A 357 -10.79 4.56 16.43
CA GLU A 357 -11.16 3.46 17.32
C GLU A 357 -12.57 2.93 17.06
N ASP A 358 -13.53 3.83 16.86
CA ASP A 358 -14.94 3.49 16.63
C ASP A 358 -15.17 2.62 15.39
N ARG A 359 -14.23 2.64 14.42
CA ARG A 359 -14.35 1.95 13.13
C ARG A 359 -13.28 0.88 12.89
N TRP A 360 -12.12 1.02 13.52
CA TRP A 360 -10.95 0.17 13.31
C TRP A 360 -10.38 -0.23 14.67
N HIS A 361 -10.74 -1.41 15.17
CA HIS A 361 -10.30 -1.90 16.48
C HIS A 361 -8.77 -1.88 16.68
N VAL A 362 -7.99 -2.04 15.61
CA VAL A 362 -6.51 -1.95 15.65
C VAL A 362 -6.04 -0.56 16.11
N ALA A 363 -6.82 0.50 15.89
CA ALA A 363 -6.50 1.85 16.36
C ALA A 363 -6.30 1.92 17.87
N GLY A 364 -7.13 1.21 18.64
CA GLY A 364 -7.05 1.13 20.10
C GLY A 364 -5.81 0.42 20.63
N ARG A 365 -4.97 -0.17 19.76
CA ARG A 365 -3.66 -0.75 20.15
C ARG A 365 -2.51 0.25 20.04
N TYR A 366 -2.72 1.42 19.40
CA TYR A 366 -1.67 2.38 19.08
C TYR A 366 -1.57 3.58 20.02
N TRP A 367 -2.52 3.73 20.93
CA TRP A 367 -2.57 4.77 21.96
C TRP A 367 -3.13 4.17 23.24
#